data_AF-A0A350WQX7-F1
#
_entry.id   AF-A0A350WQX7-F1
#
_cell.length_a   1.000
_cell.length_b   1.000
_cell.length_c   1.000
_cell.angle_alpha   90.00
_cell.angle_beta   90.00
_cell.angle_gamma   90.00
#
_symmetry.space_group_name_H-M   'P 1'
#
loop_
_entity.id
_entity.type
_entity.pdbx_description
1 polymer ?
#
loop_
_entity_poly.entity_id
_entity_poly.type
_entity_poly.pdbx_seq_one_letter_code
_entity_poly.pdbx_strand_id
1 'polypeptide(L)'
;MQNKVWDVLRSPRVRFIIGGMLLFSLFAFHLFFVHQNLTTTFDDAYMFLRYAENALAGHGIAWNPDGVQTYGATSLLYLGLVIVGRGFFPFADASAILVVTSCVLGLAALTLMVLVLGRVAVSDFFRRNFFILPVFMAVIFFLSPDYLFHATSGMDTTLAMFCNTLVIFAALNWVGRENTASLLMLIAAAYASFLARPDDLIYAAVFPALYGLFFLRANRVKKVFQFVMGLAAVLAIDTAVKYVVFGDPLPLPFYAKTAGYDDGYAGAGRWNPVAYLFDFLGLMFPFIFIAMISVSRHTRRLAAAFFIPVLVTFTYFFSVTQIMGFGARYYFPS
;
A
#
# COMPACT_ATOMS: atom_id res chain seq x y z
N MET A 1 -17.09 24.89 -0.47
CA MET A 1 -15.63 24.62 -0.37
C MET A 1 -15.07 23.68 -1.45
N GLN A 2 -15.87 22.93 -2.21
CA GLN A 2 -15.41 21.83 -3.08
C GLN A 2 -14.79 22.21 -4.45
N ASN A 3 -14.96 23.44 -4.97
CA ASN A 3 -14.52 23.77 -6.34
C ASN A 3 -13.10 24.36 -6.45
N LYS A 4 -12.54 24.97 -5.39
CA LYS A 4 -11.28 25.74 -5.49
C LYS A 4 -9.99 24.88 -5.53
N VAL A 5 -10.03 23.62 -5.10
CA VAL A 5 -8.82 22.76 -5.06
C VAL A 5 -8.45 22.24 -6.46
N TRP A 6 -9.45 21.98 -7.31
CA TRP A 6 -9.20 21.61 -8.71
C TRP A 6 -8.56 22.76 -9.50
N ASP A 7 -8.85 24.01 -9.14
CA ASP A 7 -8.20 25.19 -9.72
C ASP A 7 -6.72 25.28 -9.34
N VAL A 8 -6.36 24.88 -8.11
CA VAL A 8 -4.96 24.81 -7.66
C VAL A 8 -4.19 23.75 -8.45
N LEU A 9 -4.72 22.54 -8.62
CA LEU A 9 -4.06 21.48 -9.42
C LEU A 9 -4.02 21.78 -10.93
N ARG A 10 -4.89 22.67 -11.42
CA ARG A 10 -4.85 23.19 -12.80
C ARG A 10 -3.80 24.30 -12.98
N SER A 11 -3.28 24.86 -11.90
CA SER A 11 -2.22 25.87 -11.96
C SER A 11 -0.98 25.29 -12.66
N PRO A 12 -0.46 25.95 -13.71
CA PRO A 12 0.79 25.56 -14.37
C PRO A 12 1.95 25.44 -13.38
N ARG A 13 1.96 26.24 -12.31
CA ARG A 13 2.97 26.20 -11.25
C ARG A 13 2.92 24.91 -10.42
N VAL A 14 1.72 24.39 -10.16
CA VAL A 14 1.54 23.14 -9.42
C VAL A 14 1.98 21.95 -10.25
N ARG A 15 1.67 21.96 -11.54
CA ARG A 15 2.16 20.94 -12.48
C ARG A 15 3.69 20.98 -12.63
N PHE A 16 4.27 22.18 -12.68
CA PHE A 16 5.72 22.36 -12.76
C PHE A 16 6.42 21.85 -11.50
N ILE A 17 5.85 22.05 -10.31
CA ILE A 17 6.44 21.58 -9.04
C ILE A 17 6.28 20.06 -8.89
N ILE A 18 5.12 19.48 -9.24
CA ILE A 18 4.96 18.02 -9.30
C ILE A 18 5.94 17.42 -10.31
N GLY A 19 6.11 18.05 -11.48
CA GLY A 19 7.09 17.66 -12.49
C GLY A 19 8.53 17.76 -11.98
N GLY A 20 8.89 18.87 -11.34
CA GLY A 20 10.21 19.08 -10.74
C GLY A 20 10.53 18.11 -9.60
N MET A 21 9.52 17.70 -8.84
CA MET A 21 9.64 16.64 -7.85
C MET A 21 9.81 15.27 -8.45
N LEU A 22 9.02 14.90 -9.45
CA LEU A 22 9.22 13.65 -10.17
C LEU A 22 10.64 13.60 -10.73
N LEU A 23 11.12 14.71 -11.31
CA LEU A 23 12.49 14.83 -11.78
C LEU A 23 13.53 14.75 -10.64
N PHE A 24 13.29 15.39 -9.49
CA PHE A 24 14.18 15.28 -8.33
C PHE A 24 14.20 13.87 -7.73
N SER A 25 13.05 13.21 -7.61
CA SER A 25 12.93 11.84 -7.13
C SER A 25 13.56 10.86 -8.12
N LEU A 26 13.41 11.08 -9.42
CA LEU A 26 14.10 10.32 -10.48
C LEU A 26 15.61 10.59 -10.47
N PHE A 27 16.04 11.82 -10.14
CA PHE A 27 17.45 12.18 -10.03
C PHE A 27 18.09 11.60 -8.75
N ALA A 28 17.40 11.68 -7.61
CA ALA A 28 17.79 11.02 -6.37
C ALA A 28 17.81 9.50 -6.55
N PHE A 29 16.82 8.95 -7.26
CA PHE A 29 16.81 7.55 -7.70
C PHE A 29 18.06 7.23 -8.53
N HIS A 30 18.36 8.01 -9.56
CA HIS A 30 19.54 7.81 -10.40
C HIS A 30 20.84 7.89 -9.60
N LEU A 31 21.01 8.89 -8.73
CA LEU A 31 22.20 9.05 -7.89
C LEU A 31 22.39 7.90 -6.89
N PHE A 32 21.30 7.37 -6.33
CA PHE A 32 21.37 6.31 -5.35
C PHE A 32 21.53 4.92 -6.01
N PHE A 33 20.88 4.68 -7.14
CA PHE A 33 20.82 3.36 -7.78
C PHE A 33 21.94 3.08 -8.78
N VAL A 34 22.47 4.09 -9.48
CA VAL A 34 23.64 3.89 -10.35
C VAL A 34 24.86 3.45 -9.52
N HIS A 35 24.91 3.81 -8.23
CA HIS A 35 25.98 3.40 -7.33
C HIS A 35 25.78 2.05 -6.62
N GLN A 36 24.54 1.54 -6.51
CA GLN A 36 24.26 0.34 -5.70
C GLN A 36 24.23 -0.98 -6.49
N ASN A 37 24.28 -0.94 -7.84
CA ASN A 37 23.85 -2.03 -8.71
C ASN A 37 22.37 -2.38 -8.44
N LEU A 38 21.57 -2.63 -9.48
CA LEU A 38 20.13 -2.90 -9.36
C LEU A 38 19.85 -4.32 -8.82
N THR A 39 20.47 -4.67 -7.70
CA THR A 39 20.41 -5.99 -7.08
C THR A 39 19.74 -5.92 -5.71
N THR A 40 18.87 -6.89 -5.44
CA THR A 40 18.27 -7.16 -4.14
C THR A 40 18.80 -8.50 -3.67
N THR A 41 19.19 -8.54 -2.40
CA THR A 41 19.57 -9.76 -1.68
C THR A 41 18.42 -10.31 -0.84
N PHE A 42 17.24 -9.70 -0.94
CA PHE A 42 16.05 -10.13 -0.23
C PHE A 42 15.43 -11.34 -0.94
N ASP A 43 15.75 -12.53 -0.44
CA ASP A 43 15.39 -13.84 -0.99
C ASP A 43 13.88 -14.02 -1.22
N ASP A 44 13.05 -13.56 -0.27
CA ASP A 44 11.58 -13.57 -0.36
C ASP A 44 11.05 -12.93 -1.66
N ALA A 45 11.77 -11.95 -2.23
CA ALA A 45 11.35 -11.26 -3.44
C ALA A 45 11.43 -12.16 -4.68
N TYR A 46 12.39 -13.08 -4.71
CA TYR A 46 12.60 -14.00 -5.84
C TYR A 46 11.49 -15.06 -5.95
N MET A 47 10.67 -15.23 -4.90
CA MET A 47 9.43 -16.01 -4.98
C MET A 47 8.54 -15.50 -6.13
N PHE A 48 8.38 -14.18 -6.28
CA PHE A 48 7.56 -13.60 -7.35
C PHE A 48 8.12 -13.87 -8.75
N LEU A 49 9.44 -13.83 -8.91
CA LEU A 49 10.10 -14.15 -10.18
C LEU A 49 9.86 -15.61 -10.58
N ARG A 50 9.97 -16.54 -9.63
CA ARG A 50 9.73 -17.96 -9.90
C ARG A 50 8.30 -18.20 -10.38
N TYR A 51 7.31 -17.63 -9.71
CA TYR A 51 5.91 -17.69 -10.18
C TYR A 51 5.75 -17.02 -11.55
N ALA A 52 6.42 -15.89 -11.78
CA ALA A 52 6.35 -15.18 -13.04
C ALA A 52 6.93 -15.98 -14.21
N GLU A 53 8.08 -16.63 -14.01
CA GLU A 53 8.71 -17.48 -15.01
C GLU A 53 7.85 -18.70 -15.35
N ASN A 54 7.26 -19.35 -14.35
CA ASN A 54 6.31 -20.44 -14.58
C ASN A 54 5.07 -19.97 -15.35
N ALA A 55 4.51 -18.81 -15.00
CA ALA A 55 3.36 -18.25 -15.69
C ALA A 55 3.67 -17.94 -17.16
N LEU A 56 4.83 -17.33 -17.42
CA LEU A 56 5.28 -16.99 -18.78
C LEU A 56 5.67 -18.23 -19.61
N ALA A 57 6.11 -19.31 -18.96
CA ALA A 57 6.36 -20.61 -19.60
C ALA A 57 5.07 -21.42 -19.88
N GLY A 58 3.90 -20.92 -19.48
CA GLY A 58 2.61 -21.58 -19.71
C GLY A 58 2.19 -22.59 -18.63
N HIS A 59 2.90 -22.64 -17.50
CA HIS A 59 2.55 -23.50 -16.36
C HIS A 59 1.50 -22.86 -15.43
N GLY A 60 1.06 -21.64 -15.71
CA GLY A 60 0.14 -20.88 -14.85
C GLY A 60 0.81 -20.36 -13.58
N ILE A 61 0.01 -20.09 -12.54
CA ILE A 61 0.51 -19.62 -11.25
C ILE A 61 0.92 -20.85 -10.41
N ALA A 62 2.03 -21.47 -10.80
CA ALA A 62 2.56 -22.68 -10.19
C ALA A 62 3.90 -22.42 -9.49
N TRP A 63 4.17 -23.13 -8.40
CA TRP A 63 5.48 -23.06 -7.74
C TRP A 63 6.53 -23.89 -8.49
N ASN A 64 6.15 -25.06 -9.00
CA ASN A 64 7.02 -25.93 -9.78
C ASN A 64 6.61 -25.93 -11.26
N PRO A 65 7.51 -26.34 -12.18
CA PRO A 65 7.19 -26.50 -13.61
C PRO A 65 6.21 -27.65 -13.92
N ASP A 66 5.73 -28.38 -12.91
CA ASP A 66 4.72 -29.43 -13.06
C ASP A 66 3.32 -28.89 -13.42
N GLY A 67 3.14 -27.56 -13.34
CA GLY A 67 1.89 -26.89 -13.68
C GLY A 67 0.81 -26.98 -12.60
N VAL A 68 1.14 -27.51 -11.41
CA VAL A 68 0.19 -27.56 -10.30
C VAL A 68 -0.01 -26.14 -9.75
N GLN A 69 -1.22 -25.61 -9.94
CA GLN A 69 -1.55 -24.25 -9.49
C GLN A 69 -1.38 -24.15 -7.98
N THR A 70 -0.63 -23.15 -7.53
CA THR A 70 -0.23 -22.99 -6.13
C THR A 70 -0.49 -21.57 -5.68
N TYR A 71 -1.37 -21.39 -4.69
CA TYR A 71 -1.66 -20.07 -4.15
C TYR A 71 -0.64 -19.65 -3.08
N GLY A 72 0.65 -19.59 -3.42
CA GLY A 72 1.69 -19.22 -2.45
C GLY A 72 1.88 -17.70 -2.30
N ALA A 73 1.65 -16.93 -3.36
CA ALA A 73 1.83 -15.47 -3.33
C ALA A 73 0.63 -14.77 -2.70
N THR A 74 0.85 -14.10 -1.55
CA THR A 74 -0.19 -13.28 -0.90
C THR A 74 -0.53 -12.03 -1.72
N SER A 75 0.46 -11.44 -2.40
CA SER A 75 0.32 -10.24 -3.22
C SER A 75 0.12 -10.59 -4.69
N LEU A 76 -1.11 -10.94 -5.07
CA LEU A 76 -1.42 -11.30 -6.46
C LEU A 76 -1.30 -10.11 -7.41
N LEU A 77 -1.59 -8.89 -6.94
CA LEU A 77 -1.41 -7.70 -7.77
C LEU A 77 0.07 -7.45 -8.06
N TYR A 78 0.94 -7.59 -7.05
CA TYR A 78 2.38 -7.44 -7.25
C TYR A 78 2.93 -8.54 -8.16
N LEU A 79 2.50 -9.79 -7.97
CA LEU A 79 2.87 -10.89 -8.87
C LEU A 79 2.49 -10.58 -10.33
N GLY A 80 1.28 -10.06 -10.57
CA GLY A 80 0.86 -9.64 -11.90
C GLY A 80 1.78 -8.58 -12.51
N LEU A 81 2.23 -7.60 -11.71
CA LEU A 81 3.18 -6.58 -12.16
C LEU A 81 4.56 -7.18 -12.48
N VAL A 82 5.04 -8.13 -11.69
CA VAL A 82 6.31 -8.84 -11.94
C VAL A 82 6.21 -9.71 -13.21
N ILE A 83 5.09 -10.40 -13.44
CA ILE A 83 4.81 -11.14 -14.68
C ILE A 83 4.90 -10.20 -15.89
N VAL A 84 4.22 -9.06 -15.83
CA VAL A 84 4.23 -8.06 -16.90
C VAL A 84 5.64 -7.51 -17.13
N GLY A 85 6.35 -7.14 -16.06
CA GLY A 85 7.72 -6.65 -16.14
C GLY A 85 8.68 -7.68 -16.76
N ARG A 86 8.60 -8.94 -16.33
CA ARG A 86 9.42 -10.02 -16.87
C ARG A 86 9.08 -10.35 -18.33
N GLY A 87 7.80 -10.29 -18.70
CA GLY A 87 7.36 -10.52 -20.08
C GLY A 87 7.83 -9.43 -21.06
N PHE A 88 7.81 -8.16 -20.66
CA PHE A 88 8.31 -7.06 -21.50
C PHE A 88 9.84 -6.96 -21.54
N PHE A 89 10.53 -7.40 -20.47
CA PHE A 89 11.99 -7.32 -20.36
C PHE A 89 12.62 -8.69 -20.05
N PRO A 90 12.52 -9.68 -20.96
CA PRO A 90 12.95 -11.06 -20.71
C PRO A 90 14.47 -11.22 -20.54
N PHE A 91 15.27 -10.28 -21.07
CA PHE A 91 16.73 -10.28 -20.95
C PHE A 91 17.26 -9.38 -19.82
N ALA A 92 16.38 -8.65 -19.14
CA ALA A 92 16.79 -7.86 -17.98
C ALA A 92 17.18 -8.80 -16.84
N ASP A 93 18.12 -8.34 -16.01
CA ASP A 93 18.46 -9.01 -14.77
C ASP A 93 17.21 -9.17 -13.90
N ALA A 94 17.01 -10.37 -13.36
CA ALA A 94 15.79 -10.72 -12.65
C ALA A 94 15.64 -9.86 -11.38
N SER A 95 16.75 -9.62 -10.69
CA SER A 95 16.78 -8.74 -9.53
C SER A 95 16.41 -7.31 -9.89
N ALA A 96 16.89 -6.81 -11.03
CA ALA A 96 16.57 -5.46 -11.48
C ALA A 96 15.06 -5.28 -11.71
N ILE A 97 14.36 -6.29 -12.23
CA ILE A 97 12.90 -6.24 -12.42
C ILE A 97 12.18 -6.02 -11.09
N LEU A 98 12.56 -6.77 -10.05
CA LEU A 98 11.97 -6.64 -8.72
C LEU A 98 12.22 -5.27 -8.12
N VAL A 99 13.49 -4.84 -8.09
CA VAL A 99 13.93 -3.56 -7.53
C VAL A 99 13.25 -2.38 -8.22
N VAL A 100 13.23 -2.36 -9.55
CA VAL A 100 12.60 -1.29 -10.33
C VAL A 100 11.09 -1.27 -10.07
N THR A 101 10.44 -2.43 -10.00
CA THR A 101 9.00 -2.52 -9.72
C THR A 101 8.67 -1.91 -8.35
N SER A 102 9.36 -2.32 -7.28
CA SER A 102 9.14 -1.76 -5.94
C SER A 102 9.47 -0.28 -5.86
N CYS A 103 10.51 0.18 -6.55
CA CYS A 103 10.89 1.58 -6.50
C CYS A 103 9.89 2.48 -7.24
N VAL A 104 9.48 2.10 -8.46
CA VAL A 104 8.48 2.84 -9.24
C VAL A 104 7.18 2.96 -8.44
N LEU A 105 6.76 1.90 -7.76
CA LEU A 105 5.58 1.92 -6.90
C LEU A 105 5.77 2.79 -5.65
N GLY A 106 6.97 2.80 -5.06
CA GLY A 106 7.30 3.69 -3.94
C GLY A 106 7.21 5.17 -4.35
N LEU A 107 7.79 5.53 -5.50
CA LEU A 107 7.70 6.87 -6.06
C LEU A 107 6.26 7.26 -6.42
N ALA A 108 5.49 6.32 -6.98
CA ALA A 108 4.08 6.52 -7.29
C ALA A 108 3.25 6.75 -6.00
N ALA A 109 3.53 5.99 -4.94
CA ALA A 109 2.90 6.15 -3.63
C ALA A 109 3.19 7.53 -3.04
N LEU A 110 4.45 7.96 -2.99
CA LEU A 110 4.82 9.29 -2.51
C LEU A 110 4.14 10.41 -3.31
N THR A 111 4.13 10.28 -4.63
CA THR A 111 3.47 11.24 -5.51
C THR A 111 1.97 11.32 -5.20
N LEU A 112 1.31 10.18 -5.05
CA LEU A 112 -0.11 10.13 -4.73
C LEU A 112 -0.40 10.67 -3.33
N MET A 113 0.45 10.39 -2.34
CA MET A 113 0.32 10.91 -0.97
C MET A 113 0.37 12.43 -0.96
N VAL A 114 1.31 13.02 -1.70
CA VAL A 114 1.40 14.49 -1.85
C VAL A 114 0.13 15.06 -2.46
N LEU A 115 -0.42 14.42 -3.49
CA LEU A 115 -1.67 14.84 -4.13
C LEU A 115 -2.87 14.74 -3.16
N VAL A 116 -2.93 13.69 -2.35
CA VAL A 116 -3.96 13.49 -1.32
C VAL A 116 -3.84 14.55 -0.23
N LEU A 117 -2.63 14.78 0.31
CA LEU A 117 -2.36 15.79 1.32
C LEU A 117 -2.74 17.19 0.83
N GLY A 118 -2.43 17.53 -0.43
CA GLY A 118 -2.85 18.79 -1.04
C GLY A 118 -4.37 18.99 -1.08
N ARG A 119 -5.17 17.91 -1.09
CA ARG A 119 -6.64 17.98 -1.03
C ARG A 119 -7.18 18.10 0.38
N VAL A 120 -6.52 17.48 1.35
CA VAL A 120 -6.94 17.46 2.75
C VAL A 120 -6.40 18.68 3.51
N ALA A 121 -5.33 19.32 3.02
CA ALA A 121 -4.69 20.47 3.66
C ALA A 121 -5.69 21.59 3.96
N VAL A 122 -5.95 21.77 5.26
CA VAL A 122 -6.91 22.76 5.78
C VAL A 122 -6.25 24.12 5.98
N SER A 123 -4.94 24.16 6.29
CA SER A 123 -4.21 25.39 6.61
C SER A 123 -3.93 26.23 5.36
N ASP A 124 -4.23 27.52 5.45
CA ASP A 124 -3.93 28.51 4.40
C ASP A 124 -2.42 28.64 4.15
N PHE A 125 -1.58 28.37 5.15
CA PHE A 125 -0.12 28.31 4.99
C PHE A 125 0.28 27.22 3.99
N PHE A 126 -0.22 25.99 4.17
CA PHE A 126 0.10 24.88 3.26
C PHE A 126 -0.57 25.03 1.90
N ARG A 127 -1.72 25.71 1.82
CA ARG A 127 -2.32 26.05 0.53
C ARG A 127 -1.49 27.05 -0.25
N ARG A 128 -0.94 28.07 0.42
CA ARG A 128 -0.07 29.08 -0.19
C ARG A 128 1.32 28.54 -0.51
N ASN A 129 1.85 27.67 0.35
CA ASN A 129 3.17 27.06 0.23
C ASN A 129 3.07 25.55 -0.03
N PHE A 130 2.27 25.17 -1.03
CA PHE A 130 1.96 23.77 -1.31
C PHE A 130 3.18 22.90 -1.63
N PHE A 131 4.33 23.51 -1.97
CA PHE A 131 5.58 22.82 -2.24
C PHE A 131 6.27 22.29 -0.98
N ILE A 132 6.00 22.88 0.20
CA ILE A 132 6.65 22.50 1.46
C ILE A 132 6.29 21.07 1.86
N LEU A 133 5.00 20.70 1.77
CA LEU A 133 4.53 19.36 2.11
C LEU A 133 5.26 18.27 1.30
N PRO A 134 5.32 18.35 -0.04
CA PRO A 134 6.07 17.40 -0.83
C PRO A 134 7.57 17.37 -0.55
N VAL A 135 8.23 18.52 -0.37
CA VAL A 135 9.66 18.56 -0.05
C VAL A 135 9.91 17.90 1.31
N PHE A 136 9.08 18.21 2.30
CA PHE A 136 9.16 17.62 3.63
C PHE A 136 8.95 16.09 3.60
N MET A 137 7.93 15.62 2.86
CA MET A 137 7.70 14.19 2.68
C MET A 137 8.88 13.52 1.98
N ALA A 138 9.35 14.08 0.86
CA ALA A 138 10.50 13.54 0.15
C ALA A 138 11.73 13.45 1.07
N VAL A 139 12.06 14.52 1.81
CA VAL A 139 13.20 14.53 2.73
C VAL A 139 13.05 13.45 3.80
N ILE A 140 11.89 13.31 4.44
CA ILE A 140 11.71 12.30 5.49
C ILE A 140 11.82 10.88 4.94
N PHE A 141 11.18 10.60 3.80
CA PHE A 141 11.21 9.26 3.21
C PHE A 141 12.59 8.92 2.61
N PHE A 142 13.27 9.85 1.93
CA PHE A 142 14.62 9.61 1.41
C PHE A 142 15.69 9.50 2.50
N LEU A 143 15.47 10.10 3.67
CA LEU A 143 16.36 9.94 4.83
C LEU A 143 15.99 8.72 5.70
N SER A 144 14.87 8.04 5.41
CA SER A 144 14.43 6.85 6.13
C SER A 144 15.10 5.60 5.57
N PRO A 145 15.93 4.89 6.35
CA PRO A 145 16.51 3.61 5.93
C PRO A 145 15.44 2.57 5.61
N ASP A 146 14.33 2.55 6.37
CA ASP A 146 13.23 1.60 6.16
C ASP A 146 12.50 1.86 4.84
N TYR A 147 12.25 3.13 4.49
CA TYR A 147 11.67 3.45 3.19
C TYR A 147 12.57 3.01 2.05
N LEU A 148 13.88 3.31 2.14
CA LEU A 148 14.84 2.91 1.12
C LEU A 148 14.89 1.39 0.99
N PHE A 149 14.89 0.66 2.11
CA PHE A 149 14.80 -0.79 2.15
C PHE A 149 13.56 -1.30 1.42
N HIS A 150 12.37 -0.77 1.72
CA HIS A 150 11.14 -1.22 1.02
C HIS A 150 11.13 -0.85 -0.45
N ALA A 151 11.69 0.31 -0.81
CA ALA A 151 11.81 0.75 -2.20
C ALA A 151 12.80 -0.10 -3.03
N THR A 152 13.79 -0.74 -2.38
CA THR A 152 14.84 -1.53 -3.05
C THR A 152 14.71 -3.03 -2.84
N SER A 153 13.90 -3.50 -1.88
CA SER A 153 13.80 -4.92 -1.53
C SER A 153 13.26 -5.81 -2.65
N GLY A 154 12.49 -5.26 -3.59
CA GLY A 154 11.76 -6.06 -4.57
C GLY A 154 10.47 -6.70 -4.03
N MET A 155 9.97 -6.20 -2.90
CA MET A 155 8.74 -6.67 -2.26
C MET A 155 7.53 -5.77 -2.56
N ASP A 156 6.36 -6.28 -2.18
CA ASP A 156 5.03 -5.72 -2.33
C ASP A 156 4.71 -4.54 -1.39
N THR A 157 5.56 -4.21 -0.42
CA THR A 157 5.30 -3.17 0.59
C THR A 157 5.00 -1.80 0.00
N THR A 158 5.74 -1.39 -1.04
CA THR A 158 5.49 -0.09 -1.70
C THR A 158 4.23 -0.10 -2.56
N LEU A 159 3.82 -1.26 -3.08
CA LEU A 159 2.52 -1.43 -3.74
C LEU A 159 1.38 -1.24 -2.73
N ALA A 160 1.49 -1.89 -1.58
CA ALA A 160 0.52 -1.77 -0.49
C ALA A 160 0.35 -0.31 -0.05
N MET A 161 1.47 0.39 0.17
CA MET A 161 1.48 1.82 0.48
C MET A 161 0.80 2.66 -0.63
N PHE A 162 1.07 2.38 -1.90
CA PHE A 162 0.38 3.03 -3.03
C PHE A 162 -1.13 2.78 -3.00
N CYS A 163 -1.55 1.52 -2.83
CA CYS A 163 -2.96 1.12 -2.83
C CYS A 163 -3.73 1.70 -1.63
N ASN A 164 -3.16 1.71 -0.43
CA ASN A 164 -3.77 2.35 0.74
C ASN A 164 -3.93 3.86 0.53
N THR A 165 -2.94 4.51 -0.08
CA THR A 165 -3.07 5.92 -0.47
C THR A 165 -4.17 6.13 -1.53
N LEU A 166 -4.31 5.19 -2.47
CA LEU A 166 -5.37 5.21 -3.48
C LEU A 166 -6.76 5.03 -2.85
N VAL A 167 -6.90 4.18 -1.84
CA VAL A 167 -8.14 4.05 -1.04
C VAL A 167 -8.50 5.38 -0.40
N ILE A 168 -7.53 6.06 0.22
CA ILE A 168 -7.75 7.39 0.82
C ILE A 168 -8.23 8.37 -0.25
N PHE A 169 -7.52 8.45 -1.37
CA PHE A 169 -7.89 9.30 -2.50
C PHE A 169 -9.32 9.02 -3.01
N ALA A 170 -9.67 7.74 -3.20
CA ALA A 170 -10.98 7.33 -3.69
C ALA A 170 -12.10 7.65 -2.70
N ALA A 171 -11.88 7.46 -1.39
CA ALA A 171 -12.85 7.79 -0.35
C ALA A 171 -13.12 9.31 -0.28
N LEU A 172 -12.07 10.13 -0.40
CA LEU A 172 -12.21 11.59 -0.49
C LEU A 172 -13.06 12.01 -1.70
N ASN A 173 -12.83 11.37 -2.87
CA ASN A 173 -13.65 11.62 -4.06
C ASN A 173 -15.09 11.12 -3.89
N TRP A 174 -15.28 10.00 -3.22
CA TRP A 174 -16.59 9.41 -2.95
C TRP A 174 -17.45 10.32 -2.06
N VAL A 175 -16.92 10.77 -0.94
CA VAL A 175 -17.59 11.76 -0.07
C VAL A 175 -17.77 13.10 -0.79
N GLY A 176 -16.82 13.48 -1.65
CA GLY A 176 -16.89 14.73 -2.41
C GLY A 176 -18.03 14.78 -3.44
N ARG A 177 -18.22 13.70 -4.20
CA ARG A 177 -19.13 13.63 -5.35
C ARG A 177 -20.44 12.88 -5.07
N GLU A 178 -20.42 11.93 -4.15
CA GLU A 178 -21.54 11.08 -3.74
C GLU A 178 -22.29 10.39 -4.88
N ASN A 179 -21.59 9.92 -5.92
CA ASN A 179 -22.17 9.26 -7.09
C ASN A 179 -21.65 7.83 -7.30
N THR A 180 -22.27 7.09 -8.23
CA THR A 180 -21.94 5.68 -8.49
C THR A 180 -20.51 5.51 -8.98
N ALA A 181 -20.02 6.41 -9.84
CA ALA A 181 -18.66 6.31 -10.37
C ALA A 181 -17.59 6.44 -9.27
N SER A 182 -17.77 7.35 -8.32
CA SER A 182 -16.84 7.49 -7.20
C SER A 182 -16.93 6.33 -6.20
N LEU A 183 -18.11 5.72 -6.05
CA LEU A 183 -18.29 4.49 -5.27
C LEU A 183 -17.57 3.30 -5.93
N LEU A 184 -17.74 3.09 -7.24
CA LEU A 184 -17.06 2.02 -7.97
C LEU A 184 -15.53 2.20 -7.94
N MET A 185 -15.05 3.44 -8.07
CA MET A 185 -13.63 3.75 -7.92
C MET A 185 -13.11 3.37 -6.52
N LEU A 186 -13.89 3.62 -5.47
CA LEU A 186 -13.54 3.25 -4.10
C LEU A 186 -13.51 1.73 -3.91
N ILE A 187 -14.50 1.01 -4.44
CA ILE A 187 -14.53 -0.46 -4.40
C ILE A 187 -13.32 -1.03 -5.14
N ALA A 188 -12.99 -0.51 -6.33
CA ALA A 188 -11.83 -0.95 -7.10
C ALA A 188 -10.51 -0.67 -6.37
N ALA A 189 -10.36 0.51 -5.75
CA ALA A 189 -9.18 0.84 -4.95
C ALA A 189 -9.04 -0.06 -3.71
N ALA A 190 -10.14 -0.33 -3.02
CA ALA A 190 -10.18 -1.22 -1.86
C ALA A 190 -9.83 -2.66 -2.23
N TYR A 191 -10.35 -3.14 -3.37
CA TYR A 191 -10.01 -4.46 -3.89
C TYR A 191 -8.55 -4.54 -4.34
N ALA A 192 -8.02 -3.50 -4.99
CA ALA A 192 -6.61 -3.44 -5.36
C ALA A 192 -5.69 -3.46 -4.12
N SER A 193 -6.07 -2.78 -3.04
CA SER A 193 -5.39 -2.83 -1.74
C SER A 193 -5.40 -4.25 -1.16
N PHE A 194 -6.54 -4.95 -1.18
CA PHE A 194 -6.59 -6.36 -0.78
C PHE A 194 -5.71 -7.28 -1.65
N LEU A 195 -5.68 -7.09 -2.97
CA LEU A 195 -4.82 -7.87 -3.86
C LEU A 195 -3.32 -7.52 -3.73
N ALA A 196 -3.01 -6.30 -3.30
CA ALA A 196 -1.65 -5.91 -2.95
C ALA A 196 -1.26 -6.61 -1.65
N ARG A 197 -2.11 -6.57 -0.61
CA ARG A 197 -1.88 -7.27 0.65
C ARG A 197 -3.22 -7.61 1.32
N PRO A 198 -3.49 -8.89 1.65
CA PRO A 198 -4.75 -9.26 2.29
C PRO A 198 -5.00 -8.57 3.64
N ASP A 199 -3.94 -8.30 4.41
CA ASP A 199 -4.00 -7.56 5.68
C ASP A 199 -4.44 -6.10 5.51
N ASP A 200 -4.20 -5.48 4.35
CA ASP A 200 -4.67 -4.13 4.06
C ASP A 200 -6.19 -4.04 3.92
N LEU A 201 -6.91 -5.18 3.85
CA LEU A 201 -8.38 -5.17 3.81
C LEU A 201 -8.99 -4.42 4.99
N ILE A 202 -8.34 -4.44 6.16
CA ILE A 202 -8.79 -3.69 7.33
C ILE A 202 -8.76 -2.18 7.03
N TYR A 203 -7.68 -1.68 6.43
CA TYR A 203 -7.61 -0.29 5.97
C TYR A 203 -8.65 0.00 4.89
N ALA A 204 -8.69 -0.86 3.88
CA ALA A 204 -9.56 -0.75 2.71
C ALA A 204 -11.05 -0.73 3.07
N ALA A 205 -11.46 -1.41 4.14
CA ALA A 205 -12.85 -1.48 4.57
C ALA A 205 -13.18 -0.46 5.67
N VAL A 206 -12.38 -0.41 6.74
CA VAL A 206 -12.71 0.37 7.95
C VAL A 206 -12.55 1.86 7.70
N PHE A 207 -11.48 2.30 7.01
CA PHE A 207 -11.28 3.73 6.74
C PHE A 207 -12.44 4.32 5.92
N PRO A 208 -12.81 3.79 4.74
CA PRO A 208 -13.88 4.40 3.95
C PRO A 208 -15.26 4.29 4.63
N ALA A 209 -15.50 3.22 5.40
CA ALA A 209 -16.74 3.09 6.17
C ALA A 209 -16.85 4.20 7.24
N LEU A 210 -15.83 4.39 8.09
CA LEU A 210 -15.82 5.46 9.09
C LEU A 210 -15.85 6.84 8.45
N TYR A 211 -15.02 7.06 7.42
CA TYR A 211 -14.98 8.33 6.71
C TYR A 211 -16.33 8.67 6.07
N GLY A 212 -16.98 7.68 5.44
CA GLY A 212 -18.33 7.82 4.89
C GLY A 212 -19.38 8.14 5.96
N LEU A 213 -19.36 7.43 7.10
CA LEU A 213 -20.29 7.69 8.21
C LEU A 213 -20.13 9.09 8.81
N PHE A 214 -18.91 9.62 8.85
CA PHE A 214 -18.63 10.93 9.43
C PHE A 214 -18.89 12.10 8.48
N PHE A 215 -18.68 11.93 7.18
CA PHE A 215 -18.59 13.06 6.24
C PHE A 215 -19.57 13.03 5.05
N LEU A 216 -20.29 11.93 4.80
CA LEU A 216 -21.37 11.95 3.81
C LEU A 216 -22.54 12.83 4.27
N ARG A 217 -23.14 13.58 3.33
CA ARG A 217 -24.20 14.55 3.63
C ARG A 217 -25.52 13.90 3.99
N ALA A 218 -25.96 12.96 3.15
CA ALA A 218 -27.27 12.31 3.26
C ALA A 218 -27.19 10.82 2.94
N ASN A 219 -28.08 10.04 3.59
CA ASN A 219 -28.16 8.59 3.43
C ASN A 219 -26.83 7.86 3.71
N ARG A 220 -26.03 8.39 4.65
CA ARG A 220 -24.68 7.88 4.98
C ARG A 220 -24.65 6.37 5.27
N VAL A 221 -25.61 5.87 6.05
CA VAL A 221 -25.69 4.44 6.41
C VAL A 221 -25.95 3.59 5.17
N LYS A 222 -26.92 3.99 4.34
CA LYS A 222 -27.22 3.31 3.07
C LYS A 222 -26.02 3.30 2.12
N LYS A 223 -25.33 4.44 1.99
CA LYS A 223 -24.15 4.57 1.11
C LYS A 223 -22.96 3.75 1.59
N VAL A 224 -22.70 3.74 2.90
CA VAL A 224 -21.66 2.88 3.50
C VAL A 224 -22.03 1.41 3.36
N PHE A 225 -23.30 1.05 3.56
CA PHE A 225 -23.79 -0.30 3.30
C PHE A 225 -23.59 -0.72 1.84
N GLN A 226 -23.89 0.16 0.86
CA GLN A 226 -23.62 -0.10 -0.55
C GLN A 226 -22.13 -0.34 -0.83
N PHE A 227 -21.24 0.44 -0.21
CA PHE A 227 -19.79 0.21 -0.29
C PHE A 227 -19.40 -1.15 0.28
N VAL A 228 -19.82 -1.47 1.52
CA VAL A 228 -19.48 -2.73 2.19
C VAL A 228 -20.01 -3.93 1.39
N MET A 229 -21.25 -3.89 0.94
CA MET A 229 -21.84 -4.96 0.12
C MET A 229 -21.17 -5.08 -1.24
N GLY A 230 -20.81 -3.96 -1.87
CA GLY A 230 -20.07 -3.96 -3.13
C GLY A 230 -18.68 -4.57 -3.00
N LEU A 231 -17.93 -4.21 -1.97
CA LEU A 231 -16.63 -4.80 -1.67
C LEU A 231 -16.75 -6.29 -1.32
N ALA A 232 -17.72 -6.66 -0.47
CA ALA A 232 -17.97 -8.05 -0.11
C ALA A 232 -18.34 -8.91 -1.33
N ALA A 233 -19.13 -8.39 -2.26
CA ALA A 233 -19.47 -9.09 -3.50
C ALA A 233 -18.23 -9.35 -4.37
N VAL A 234 -17.36 -8.35 -4.54
CA VAL A 234 -16.11 -8.51 -5.30
C VAL A 234 -15.19 -9.53 -4.63
N LEU A 235 -15.03 -9.47 -3.31
CA LEU A 235 -14.20 -10.42 -2.55
C LEU A 235 -14.76 -11.84 -2.61
N ALA A 236 -16.08 -12.02 -2.56
CA ALA A 236 -16.72 -13.32 -2.69
C ALA A 236 -16.48 -13.94 -4.07
N ILE A 237 -16.58 -13.13 -5.14
CA ILE A 237 -16.26 -13.58 -6.50
C ILE A 237 -14.78 -13.96 -6.61
N ASP A 238 -13.88 -13.11 -6.12
CA ASP A 238 -12.44 -13.38 -6.13
C ASP A 238 -12.08 -14.65 -5.34
N THR A 239 -12.67 -14.86 -4.17
CA THR A 239 -12.46 -16.08 -3.37
C THR A 239 -12.99 -17.32 -4.10
N ALA A 240 -14.14 -17.23 -4.76
CA ALA A 240 -14.66 -18.34 -5.57
C ALA A 240 -13.73 -18.66 -6.75
N VAL A 241 -13.19 -17.64 -7.43
CA VAL A 241 -12.21 -17.81 -8.50
C VAL A 241 -10.94 -18.46 -7.97
N LYS A 242 -10.40 -17.98 -6.85
CA LYS A 242 -9.20 -18.56 -6.22
C LYS A 242 -9.42 -20.02 -5.84
N TYR A 243 -10.58 -20.35 -5.28
CA TYR A 243 -10.93 -21.74 -4.96
C TYR A 243 -10.96 -22.63 -6.21
N VAL A 244 -11.56 -22.16 -7.30
CA VAL A 244 -11.62 -22.92 -8.57
C VAL A 244 -10.23 -23.08 -9.19
N VAL A 245 -9.38 -22.06 -9.12
CA VAL A 245 -8.05 -22.07 -9.76
C VAL A 245 -7.01 -22.84 -8.93
N PHE A 246 -7.00 -22.64 -7.62
CA PHE A 246 -5.95 -23.13 -6.73
C PHE A 246 -6.38 -24.30 -5.85
N GLY A 247 -7.68 -24.59 -5.75
CA GLY A 247 -8.22 -25.56 -4.79
C GLY A 247 -8.39 -24.99 -3.38
N ASP A 248 -7.77 -23.86 -3.07
CA ASP A 248 -7.82 -23.19 -1.77
C ASP A 248 -8.36 -21.75 -1.89
N PRO A 249 -9.22 -21.30 -0.96
CA PRO A 249 -9.76 -19.94 -0.97
C PRO A 249 -8.76 -18.89 -0.46
N LEU A 250 -7.76 -19.32 0.30
CA LEU A 250 -6.77 -18.47 0.97
C LEU A 250 -5.35 -18.89 0.57
N PRO A 251 -4.38 -17.96 0.58
CA PRO A 251 -3.02 -18.28 0.17
C PRO A 251 -2.34 -19.18 1.22
N LEU A 252 -1.41 -20.04 0.79
CA LEU A 252 -0.70 -20.99 1.66
C LEU A 252 -0.07 -20.34 2.91
N PRO A 253 0.52 -19.13 2.85
CA PRO A 253 1.01 -18.44 4.04
C PRO A 253 -0.06 -18.15 5.10
N PHE A 254 -1.35 -18.07 4.75
CA PHE A 254 -2.42 -17.94 5.73
C PHE A 254 -2.46 -19.14 6.68
N TYR A 255 -2.28 -20.35 6.13
CA TYR A 255 -2.28 -21.59 6.91
C TYR A 255 -0.94 -21.78 7.63
N ALA A 256 0.18 -21.49 6.95
CA ALA A 256 1.52 -21.70 7.49
C ALA A 256 1.94 -20.66 8.54
N LYS A 257 1.42 -19.42 8.51
CA LYS A 257 1.80 -18.35 9.46
C LYS A 257 0.84 -18.22 10.64
N THR A 258 0.20 -19.32 11.02
CA THR A 258 -0.63 -19.40 12.23
C THR A 258 0.22 -19.56 13.48
N ALA A 259 -0.25 -19.01 14.60
CA ALA A 259 0.47 -19.13 15.87
C ALA A 259 0.66 -20.61 16.23
N GLY A 260 1.90 -20.99 16.56
CA GLY A 260 2.28 -22.36 16.92
C GLY A 260 2.73 -23.25 15.75
N TYR A 261 2.54 -22.84 14.49
CA TYR A 261 2.99 -23.64 13.34
C TYR A 261 4.53 -23.79 13.28
N ASP A 262 5.24 -22.75 13.71
CA ASP A 262 6.71 -22.70 13.72
C ASP A 262 7.31 -23.12 15.08
N ASP A 263 6.55 -23.77 15.95
CA ASP A 263 7.04 -24.23 17.25
C ASP A 263 8.20 -25.23 17.05
N GLY A 264 9.38 -24.89 17.59
CA GLY A 264 10.61 -25.65 17.40
C GLY A 264 11.51 -25.15 16.25
N TYR A 265 11.07 -24.17 15.46
CA TYR A 265 11.95 -23.49 14.51
C TYR A 265 12.92 -22.57 15.25
N ALA A 266 14.22 -22.88 15.19
CA ALA A 266 15.26 -22.13 15.91
C ALA A 266 15.31 -20.62 15.56
N GLY A 267 14.79 -20.23 14.39
CA GLY A 267 14.71 -18.84 13.96
C GLY A 267 13.47 -18.09 14.44
N ALA A 268 12.46 -18.76 15.02
CA ALA A 268 11.18 -18.14 15.38
C ALA A 268 11.33 -17.00 16.38
N GLY A 269 12.29 -17.10 17.32
CA GLY A 269 12.61 -16.04 18.28
C GLY A 269 13.15 -14.75 17.67
N ARG A 270 13.50 -14.74 16.37
CA ARG A 270 13.92 -13.53 15.64
C ARG A 270 12.74 -12.70 15.13
N TRP A 271 11.54 -13.28 15.08
CA TRP A 271 10.33 -12.58 14.63
C TRP A 271 9.61 -11.99 15.82
N ASN A 272 9.77 -10.68 16.01
CA ASN A 272 9.26 -9.99 17.18
C ASN A 272 8.32 -8.83 16.77
N PRO A 273 6.99 -9.00 16.86
CA PRO A 273 6.02 -7.98 16.48
C PRO A 273 6.16 -6.69 17.30
N VAL A 274 6.63 -6.79 18.56
CA VAL A 274 6.89 -5.62 19.41
C VAL A 274 8.07 -4.81 18.86
N ALA A 275 9.16 -5.48 18.47
CA ALA A 275 10.33 -4.81 17.90
C ALA A 275 9.96 -4.09 16.59
N TYR A 276 9.25 -4.77 15.69
CA TYR A 276 8.81 -4.18 14.42
C TYR A 276 7.85 -3.00 14.61
N LEU A 277 6.98 -3.06 15.62
CA LEU A 277 6.14 -1.92 15.99
C LEU A 277 6.99 -0.72 16.47
N PHE A 278 8.02 -0.95 17.28
CA PHE A 278 8.90 0.13 17.74
C PHE A 278 9.74 0.73 16.61
N ASP A 279 10.19 -0.07 15.65
CA ASP A 279 10.85 0.43 14.44
C ASP A 279 9.92 1.39 13.68
N PHE A 280 8.66 0.97 13.45
CA PHE A 280 7.65 1.81 12.82
C PHE A 280 7.35 3.09 13.62
N LEU A 281 7.15 2.97 14.93
CA LEU A 281 6.83 4.11 15.79
C LEU A 281 7.99 5.10 15.87
N GLY A 282 9.24 4.62 15.86
CA GLY A 282 10.44 5.47 15.80
C GLY A 282 10.45 6.31 14.52
N LEU A 283 10.16 5.69 13.38
CA LEU A 283 10.07 6.37 12.10
C LEU A 283 8.89 7.37 12.04
N MET A 284 7.74 6.97 12.57
CA MET A 284 6.51 7.77 12.51
C MET A 284 6.36 8.79 13.64
N PHE A 285 7.26 8.80 14.62
CA PHE A 285 7.16 9.63 15.82
C PHE A 285 6.90 11.12 15.52
N PRO A 286 7.62 11.78 14.58
CA PRO A 286 7.36 13.18 14.28
C PRO A 286 5.93 13.43 13.78
N PHE A 287 5.39 12.51 12.96
CA PHE A 287 4.04 12.62 12.41
C PHE A 287 2.97 12.34 13.46
N ILE A 288 3.17 11.31 14.29
CA ILE A 288 2.27 10.97 15.39
C ILE A 288 2.24 12.11 16.40
N PHE A 289 3.39 12.68 16.75
CA PHE A 289 3.49 13.83 17.64
C PHE A 289 2.71 15.04 17.11
N ILE A 290 2.94 15.41 15.84
CA ILE A 290 2.20 16.50 15.18
C ILE A 290 0.70 16.20 15.16
N ALA A 291 0.31 14.96 14.85
CA ALA A 291 -1.10 14.57 14.84
C ALA A 291 -1.72 14.72 16.24
N MET A 292 -1.08 14.24 17.30
CA MET A 292 -1.58 14.33 18.68
C MET A 292 -1.84 15.77 19.11
N ILE A 293 -0.91 16.70 18.84
CA ILE A 293 -1.07 18.11 19.21
C ILE A 293 -2.03 18.88 18.29
N SER A 294 -2.29 18.36 17.08
CA SER A 294 -3.19 18.98 16.09
C SER A 294 -4.64 18.48 16.20
N VAL A 295 -4.89 17.43 16.99
CA VAL A 295 -6.24 16.92 17.22
C VAL A 295 -7.03 17.92 18.06
N SER A 296 -8.18 18.33 17.54
CA SER A 296 -9.13 19.24 18.16
C SER A 296 -10.53 18.63 18.15
N ARG A 297 -11.49 19.27 18.84
CA ARG A 297 -12.90 18.86 18.79
C ARG A 297 -13.46 18.83 17.36
N HIS A 298 -12.91 19.64 16.46
CA HIS A 298 -13.31 19.72 15.06
C HIS A 298 -12.65 18.63 14.19
N THR A 299 -11.45 18.18 14.54
CA THR A 299 -10.69 17.17 13.75
C THR A 299 -10.77 15.75 14.33
N ARG A 300 -11.37 15.54 15.51
CA ARG A 300 -11.48 14.22 16.16
C ARG A 300 -12.10 13.13 15.29
N ARG A 301 -13.11 13.45 14.46
CA ARG A 301 -13.74 12.48 13.54
C ARG A 301 -12.80 12.07 12.42
N LEU A 302 -12.02 13.03 11.92
CA LEU A 302 -11.00 12.77 10.91
C LEU A 302 -9.91 11.88 11.52
N ALA A 303 -9.41 12.25 12.70
CA ALA A 303 -8.43 11.45 13.42
C ALA A 303 -8.95 10.02 13.68
N ALA A 304 -10.19 9.87 14.16
CA ALA A 304 -10.80 8.56 14.36
C ALA A 304 -10.87 7.73 13.06
N ALA A 305 -11.25 8.34 11.93
CA ALA A 305 -11.31 7.64 10.65
C ALA A 305 -9.94 7.09 10.21
N PHE A 306 -8.85 7.82 10.47
CA PHE A 306 -7.48 7.40 10.12
C PHE A 306 -6.87 6.44 11.15
N PHE A 307 -6.96 6.74 12.45
CA PHE A 307 -6.26 5.98 13.48
C PHE A 307 -6.98 4.70 13.92
N ILE A 308 -8.31 4.61 13.84
CA ILE A 308 -9.01 3.37 14.21
C ILE A 308 -8.59 2.19 13.32
N PRO A 309 -8.57 2.30 11.97
CA PRO A 309 -8.05 1.24 11.11
C PRO A 309 -6.63 0.79 11.50
N VAL A 310 -5.71 1.75 11.74
CA VAL A 310 -4.33 1.48 12.19
C VAL A 310 -4.30 0.69 13.49
N LEU A 311 -5.06 1.11 14.50
CA LEU A 311 -5.13 0.41 15.78
C LEU A 311 -5.68 -1.02 15.65
N VAL A 312 -6.72 -1.20 14.82
CA VAL A 312 -7.33 -2.52 14.58
C VAL A 312 -6.33 -3.44 13.87
N THR A 313 -5.67 -2.95 12.81
CA THR A 313 -4.66 -3.75 12.09
C THR A 313 -3.46 -4.09 12.96
N PHE A 314 -2.96 -3.14 13.76
CA PHE A 314 -1.82 -3.41 14.64
C PHE A 314 -2.16 -4.44 15.70
N THR A 315 -3.38 -4.40 16.26
CA THR A 315 -3.87 -5.42 17.19
C THR A 315 -3.94 -6.79 16.51
N TYR A 316 -4.44 -6.83 15.28
CA TYR A 316 -4.47 -8.06 14.47
C TYR A 316 -3.07 -8.63 14.23
N PHE A 317 -2.06 -7.78 13.99
CA PHE A 317 -0.67 -8.20 13.79
C PHE A 317 -0.01 -8.88 15.01
N PHE A 318 -0.59 -8.74 16.21
CA PHE A 318 -0.17 -9.53 17.39
C PHE A 318 -0.78 -10.93 17.44
N SER A 319 -1.74 -11.25 16.57
CA SER A 319 -2.36 -12.58 16.47
C SER A 319 -1.71 -13.49 15.42
N VAL A 320 -0.76 -12.97 14.63
CA VAL A 320 -0.12 -13.68 13.51
C VAL A 320 1.40 -13.65 13.61
N THR A 321 2.06 -14.69 13.10
CA THR A 321 3.52 -14.73 13.06
C THR A 321 4.04 -13.85 11.92
N GLN A 322 4.80 -12.80 12.28
CA GLN A 322 5.35 -11.84 11.32
C GLN A 322 6.68 -12.32 10.72
N ILE A 323 6.63 -13.42 9.97
CA ILE A 323 7.78 -13.94 9.24
C ILE A 323 8.32 -12.85 8.31
N MET A 324 9.63 -12.59 8.39
CA MET A 324 10.34 -11.57 7.59
C MET A 324 9.75 -10.15 7.76
N GLY A 325 9.39 -9.78 8.99
CA GLY A 325 8.85 -8.45 9.34
C GLY A 325 9.86 -7.29 9.38
N PHE A 326 11.08 -7.50 8.89
CA PHE A 326 12.18 -6.52 8.92
C PHE A 326 11.79 -5.16 8.31
N GLY A 327 12.38 -4.08 8.86
CA GLY A 327 12.06 -2.70 8.46
C GLY A 327 10.60 -2.34 8.71
N ALA A 328 9.97 -2.98 9.70
CA ALA A 328 8.54 -2.86 9.97
C ALA A 328 7.63 -3.14 8.75
N ARG A 329 7.99 -4.12 7.91
CA ARG A 329 7.31 -4.45 6.64
C ARG A 329 5.77 -4.54 6.72
N TYR A 330 5.23 -5.05 7.82
CA TYR A 330 3.78 -5.18 8.03
C TYR A 330 3.13 -3.85 8.41
N TYR A 331 3.84 -2.98 9.12
CA TYR A 331 3.33 -1.71 9.62
C TYR A 331 3.51 -0.57 8.61
N PHE A 332 4.52 -0.65 7.74
CA PHE A 332 4.88 0.42 6.82
C PHE A 332 3.75 0.97 5.91
N PRO A 333 2.80 0.14 5.42
CA PRO A 333 1.68 0.63 4.60
C PRO A 333 0.61 1.47 5.32
N SER A 334 0.72 1.66 6.65
CA SER A 334 -0.34 2.18 7.54
C SER A 334 -0.33 3.70 7.68
#